data_AF-A0A4V3KC01-F1
#
_entry.id   AF-A0A4V3KC01-F1
#
_cell.length_a   1.000
_cell.length_b   1.000
_cell.length_c   1.000
_cell.angle_alpha   90.00
_cell.angle_beta   90.00
_cell.angle_gamma   90.00
#
_symmetry.space_group_name_H-M   'P 1'
#
loop_
_entity.id
_entity.type
_entity.pdbx_description
1 polymer ?
#
loop_
_entity_poly.entity_id
_entity_poly.type
_entity_poly.pdbx_seq_one_letter_code
_entity_poly.pdbx_strand_id
1 'polypeptide(L)'
;MGKLVLTFDPECPILDADVGRGHFRGHGQTYFPVKELGDFLAGLRAYPLQRANLTLKTPGVIAIAVFPADGVGHLSVQVDVAESIEARDLARVRLRTDYSRITRFADQLSLMAKGEITEIILEEDKTFGG
;
A
#
# COMPACT_ATOMS: atom_id res chain seq x y z
N MET A 1 -14.72 7.21 -3.25
CA MET A 1 -13.61 6.45 -3.83
C MET A 1 -12.50 6.36 -2.79
N GLY A 2 -11.98 5.16 -2.57
CA GLY A 2 -10.80 4.93 -1.74
C GLY A 2 -9.50 5.33 -2.44
N LYS A 3 -8.49 5.78 -1.69
CA LYS A 3 -7.14 6.03 -2.19
C LYS A 3 -6.08 5.71 -1.14
N LEU A 4 -4.91 5.31 -1.63
CA LEU A 4 -3.63 5.27 -0.92
C LEU A 4 -2.67 6.20 -1.66
N VAL A 5 -1.98 7.08 -0.94
CA VAL A 5 -0.84 7.85 -1.44
C VAL A 5 0.36 7.45 -0.59
N LEU A 6 1.46 7.07 -1.25
CA LEU A 6 2.75 6.84 -0.62
C LEU A 6 3.71 7.93 -1.06
N THR A 7 4.39 8.56 -0.12
CA THR A 7 5.42 9.56 -0.41
C THR A 7 6.73 9.14 0.26
N PHE A 8 7.83 9.22 -0.47
CA PHE A 8 9.15 8.86 0.02
C PHE A 8 10.10 10.05 -0.10
N ASP A 9 10.73 10.42 1.00
CA ASP A 9 11.80 11.40 1.04
C ASP A 9 13.16 10.65 0.97
N PRO A 10 13.97 10.87 -0.09
CA PRO A 10 15.29 10.22 -0.21
C PRO A 10 16.36 10.85 0.69
N GLU A 11 16.17 12.09 1.17
CA GLU A 11 17.11 12.78 2.07
C GLU A 11 16.90 12.34 3.53
N CYS A 12 15.66 12.03 3.89
CA CYS A 12 15.29 11.43 5.15
C CYS A 12 14.44 10.20 4.87
N PRO A 13 14.93 8.94 5.03
CA PRO A 13 14.35 7.73 4.44
C PRO A 13 13.03 7.31 5.11
N ILE A 14 12.05 8.21 5.07
CA ILE A 14 10.72 8.15 5.64
C ILE A 14 9.77 7.86 4.48
N LEU A 15 8.99 6.81 4.66
CA LEU A 15 7.81 6.51 3.89
C LEU A 15 6.61 7.09 4.63
N ASP A 16 5.93 7.99 3.97
CA ASP A 16 4.64 8.53 4.36
C ASP A 16 3.52 7.76 3.66
N ALA A 17 2.42 7.48 4.37
CA ALA A 17 1.22 6.90 3.79
C ALA A 17 -0.03 7.64 4.24
N ASP A 18 -0.71 8.23 3.26
CA ASP A 18 -2.06 8.77 3.41
C ASP A 18 -3.09 7.81 2.84
N VAL A 19 -4.10 7.50 3.63
CA VAL A 19 -5.27 6.72 3.20
C VAL A 19 -6.53 7.56 3.28
N GLY A 20 -7.48 7.32 2.38
CA GLY A 20 -8.78 7.98 2.47
C GLY A 20 -9.90 7.26 1.74
N ARG A 21 -11.13 7.41 2.25
CA ARG A 21 -12.36 6.96 1.58
C ARG A 21 -13.54 7.87 1.99
N GLY A 22 -14.11 8.59 1.03
CA GLY A 22 -15.15 9.58 1.35
C GLY A 22 -14.60 10.68 2.26
N HIS A 23 -15.21 10.89 3.42
CA HIS A 23 -14.71 11.82 4.46
C HIS A 23 -13.67 11.20 5.40
N PHE A 24 -13.49 9.87 5.39
CA PHE A 24 -12.49 9.21 6.23
C PHE A 24 -11.08 9.46 5.71
N ARG A 25 -10.16 9.75 6.62
CA ARG A 25 -8.73 9.94 6.35
C ARG A 25 -7.91 9.26 7.46
N GLY A 26 -6.74 8.77 7.09
CA GLY A 26 -5.75 8.21 7.99
C GLY A 26 -4.36 8.50 7.46
N HIS A 27 -3.39 8.56 8.36
CA HIS A 27 -2.02 8.90 8.06
C HIS A 27 -1.07 8.05 8.92
N GLY A 28 0.12 7.76 8.39
CA GLY A 28 1.18 7.08 9.12
C GLY A 28 2.51 7.23 8.41
N GLN A 29 3.59 7.20 9.19
CA GLN A 29 4.96 7.35 8.70
C GLN A 29 5.87 6.28 9.31
N THR A 30 6.77 5.75 8.50
CA THR A 30 7.73 4.70 8.89
C THR A 30 9.03 4.86 8.13
N TYR A 31 10.09 4.19 8.55
CA TYR A 31 11.29 4.10 7.70
C TYR A 31 11.05 3.25 6.44
N PHE A 32 11.59 3.68 5.30
CA PHE A 32 11.43 2.97 4.03
C PHE A 32 12.28 1.68 4.01
N PRO A 33 11.66 0.51 3.78
CA PRO A 33 12.29 -0.78 4.05
C PRO A 33 12.91 -1.37 2.77
N VAL A 34 13.90 -0.71 2.17
CA VAL A 34 14.47 -1.12 0.86
C VAL A 34 14.81 -2.62 0.81
N LYS A 35 15.28 -3.21 1.92
CA LYS A 35 15.66 -4.63 2.01
C LYS A 35 14.47 -5.60 2.12
N GLU A 36 13.36 -5.18 2.74
CA GLU A 36 12.21 -6.06 3.06
C GLU A 36 11.13 -6.03 1.96
N LEU A 37 11.30 -5.15 0.95
CA LEU A 37 10.36 -5.02 -0.16
C LEU A 37 10.34 -6.25 -1.07
N GLY A 38 11.42 -7.04 -1.12
CA GLY A 38 11.61 -8.12 -2.10
C GLY A 38 10.49 -9.17 -2.09
N ASP A 39 10.20 -9.72 -0.91
CA ASP A 39 9.16 -10.76 -0.76
C ASP A 39 7.76 -10.21 -1.04
N PHE A 40 7.50 -8.97 -0.64
CA PHE A 40 6.24 -8.31 -0.92
C PHE A 40 6.06 -8.10 -2.43
N LEU A 41 7.07 -7.56 -3.12
CA LEU A 41 7.07 -7.36 -4.57
C LEU A 41 6.91 -8.68 -5.34
N ALA A 42 7.59 -9.75 -4.91
CA ALA A 42 7.45 -11.07 -5.49
C ALA A 42 6.01 -11.59 -5.31
N GLY A 43 5.43 -11.41 -4.13
CA GLY A 43 4.04 -11.78 -3.85
C GLY A 43 3.02 -11.01 -4.70
N LEU A 44 3.23 -9.71 -4.94
CA LEU A 44 2.37 -8.90 -5.80
C LEU A 44 2.38 -9.35 -7.26
N ARG A 45 3.50 -9.93 -7.73
CA ARG A 45 3.67 -10.40 -9.12
C ARG A 45 3.26 -11.86 -9.33
N ALA A 46 2.92 -12.60 -8.28
CA ALA A 46 2.53 -14.00 -8.39
C ALA A 46 1.17 -14.16 -9.08
N TYR A 47 1.01 -15.24 -9.85
CA TYR A 47 -0.28 -15.64 -10.42
C TYR A 47 -0.58 -17.14 -10.17
N PRO A 48 -1.69 -17.47 -9.50
CA PRO A 48 -2.60 -16.56 -8.81
C PRO A 48 -1.96 -15.95 -7.56
N LEU A 49 -2.18 -14.65 -7.32
CA LEU A 49 -1.80 -13.98 -6.07
C LEU A 49 -2.60 -14.59 -4.93
N GLN A 50 -1.92 -15.18 -3.94
CA GLN A 50 -2.55 -15.74 -2.74
C GLN A 50 -2.75 -14.67 -1.68
N ARG A 51 -1.63 -14.11 -1.21
CA ARG A 51 -1.58 -12.98 -0.30
C ARG A 51 -0.17 -12.40 -0.30
N ALA A 52 -0.06 -11.09 -0.35
CA ALA A 52 1.19 -10.37 -0.13
C ALA A 52 0.98 -9.39 1.03
N ASN A 53 1.89 -9.39 2.00
CA ASN A 53 1.83 -8.48 3.13
C ASN A 53 3.14 -7.70 3.24
N LEU A 54 3.02 -6.41 3.51
CA LEU A 54 4.09 -5.53 3.96
C LEU A 54 3.66 -4.96 5.29
N THR A 55 4.50 -5.00 6.31
CA THR A 55 4.21 -4.39 7.61
C THR A 55 5.44 -3.69 8.11
N LEU A 56 5.35 -2.37 8.18
CA LEU A 56 6.41 -1.48 8.57
C LEU A 56 6.04 -0.84 9.89
N LYS A 57 7.01 -0.83 10.77
CA LYS A 57 6.86 -0.33 12.13
C LYS A 57 8.02 0.59 12.43
N THR A 58 7.72 1.64 13.20
CA THR A 58 8.64 2.67 13.68
C THR A 58 8.87 3.80 12.66
N PRO A 59 8.61 5.07 13.04
CA PRO A 59 7.99 5.50 14.31
C PRO A 59 6.48 5.14 14.40
N GLY A 60 5.80 5.04 13.26
CA GLY A 60 4.38 4.69 13.17
C GLY A 60 4.15 3.24 12.73
N VAL A 61 3.02 3.03 12.07
CA VAL A 61 2.63 1.77 11.43
C VAL A 61 2.16 2.05 10.01
N ILE A 62 2.68 1.29 9.05
CA ILE A 62 2.11 1.17 7.71
C ILE A 62 2.05 -0.32 7.38
N ALA A 63 0.84 -0.86 7.28
CA ALA A 63 0.64 -2.25 6.88
C ALA A 63 -0.22 -2.31 5.62
N ILE A 64 0.29 -2.98 4.58
CA ILE A 64 -0.39 -3.18 3.29
C ILE A 64 -0.56 -4.67 3.08
N ALA A 65 -1.80 -5.11 2.86
CA ALA A 65 -2.11 -6.48 2.49
C ALA A 65 -2.86 -6.51 1.15
N VAL A 66 -2.37 -7.30 0.21
CA VAL A 66 -3.01 -7.55 -1.09
C VAL A 66 -3.44 -9.01 -1.15
N PHE A 67 -4.70 -9.27 -1.50
CA PHE A 67 -5.27 -10.61 -1.58
C PHE A 67 -6.47 -10.64 -2.54
N PRO A 68 -6.86 -11.82 -3.09
CA PRO A 68 -8.06 -11.93 -3.92
C PRO A 68 -9.30 -11.39 -3.21
N ALA A 69 -10.03 -10.51 -3.89
CA ALA A 69 -11.32 -10.03 -3.43
C ALA A 69 -12.45 -11.03 -3.75
N ASP A 70 -12.31 -11.75 -4.87
CA ASP A 70 -13.23 -12.76 -5.34
C ASP A 70 -12.54 -13.74 -6.31
N GLY A 71 -13.29 -14.71 -6.83
CA GLY A 71 -12.78 -15.74 -7.73
C GLY A 71 -12.65 -15.32 -9.20
N VAL A 72 -12.88 -14.05 -9.56
CA VAL A 72 -12.90 -13.58 -10.95
C VAL A 72 -11.81 -12.55 -11.28
N GLY A 73 -10.79 -12.47 -10.43
CA GLY A 73 -9.56 -11.70 -10.71
C GLY A 73 -9.51 -10.31 -10.08
N HIS A 74 -10.49 -9.94 -9.25
CA HIS A 74 -10.39 -8.71 -8.46
C HIS A 74 -9.50 -8.93 -7.24
N LEU A 75 -8.78 -7.89 -6.86
CA LEU A 75 -7.88 -7.86 -5.73
C LEU A 75 -8.36 -6.82 -4.72
N SER A 76 -8.22 -7.14 -3.44
CA SER A 76 -8.39 -6.20 -2.33
C SER A 76 -7.01 -5.74 -1.87
N VAL A 77 -6.86 -4.43 -1.70
CA VAL A 77 -5.72 -3.83 -0.99
C VAL A 77 -6.25 -3.27 0.32
N GLN A 78 -5.87 -3.88 1.43
CA GLN A 78 -6.12 -3.34 2.75
C GLN A 78 -4.88 -2.56 3.20
N VAL A 79 -5.09 -1.34 3.65
CA VAL A 79 -4.05 -0.47 4.19
C VAL A 79 -4.44 -0.04 5.58
N ASP A 80 -3.55 -0.28 6.53
CA ASP A 80 -3.67 0.12 7.92
C ASP A 80 -2.52 1.08 8.25
N VAL A 81 -2.87 2.27 8.74
CA VAL A 81 -1.87 3.30 9.11
C VAL A 81 -2.10 3.84 10.51
N ALA A 82 -1.00 4.23 11.17
CA ALA A 82 -1.01 5.03 12.38
C ALA A 82 0.29 5.83 12.52
N GLU A 83 0.20 6.99 13.16
CA GLU A 83 1.35 7.86 13.44
C GLU A 83 2.32 7.29 14.48
N SER A 84 1.84 6.42 15.36
CA SER A 84 2.64 5.80 16.43
C SER A 84 2.43 4.30 16.47
N ILE A 85 3.52 3.56 16.72
CA ILE A 85 3.50 2.11 16.97
C ILE A 85 2.68 1.72 18.22
N GLU A 86 2.47 2.66 19.15
CA GLU A 86 1.68 2.46 20.36
C GLU A 86 0.19 2.76 20.16
N ALA A 87 -0.22 3.19 18.97
CA ALA A 87 -1.61 3.49 18.67
C ALA A 87 -2.50 2.25 18.92
N ARG A 88 -3.57 2.44 19.68
CA ARG A 88 -4.55 1.37 19.98
C ARG A 88 -5.42 1.05 18.77
N ASP A 89 -5.70 2.05 17.96
CA ASP A 89 -6.54 1.97 16.76
C ASP A 89 -5.74 2.37 15.52
N LEU A 90 -5.92 1.62 14.44
CA LEU A 90 -5.31 1.90 13.14
C LEU A 90 -6.37 2.44 12.18
N ALA A 91 -6.02 3.46 11.41
CA ALA A 91 -6.86 3.91 10.32
C ALA A 91 -6.79 2.91 9.16
N ARG A 92 -7.91 2.21 8.93
CA ARG A 92 -8.01 1.14 7.92
C ARG A 92 -8.82 1.58 6.71
N VAL A 93 -8.25 1.42 5.52
CA VAL A 93 -8.96 1.55 4.24
C VAL A 93 -8.80 0.26 3.44
N ARG A 94 -9.86 -0.17 2.78
CA ARG A 94 -9.83 -1.26 1.78
C ARG A 94 -10.17 -0.70 0.40
N LEU A 95 -9.29 -0.94 -0.57
CA LEU A 95 -9.43 -0.58 -1.97
C LEU A 95 -9.70 -1.85 -2.78
N ARG A 96 -10.59 -1.77 -3.76
CA ARG A 96 -10.79 -2.82 -4.77
C ARG A 96 -10.03 -2.43 -6.04
N THR A 97 -9.32 -3.38 -6.63
CA THR A 97 -8.45 -3.17 -7.79
C THR A 97 -8.31 -4.48 -8.60
N ASP A 98 -7.45 -4.46 -9.62
CA ASP A 98 -7.13 -5.59 -10.48
C ASP A 98 -5.61 -5.85 -10.56
N TYR A 99 -5.22 -6.93 -11.24
CA TYR A 99 -3.81 -7.32 -11.44
C TYR A 99 -2.99 -6.30 -12.25
N SER A 100 -3.60 -5.56 -13.18
CA SER A 100 -2.88 -4.59 -14.01
C SER A 100 -2.39 -3.41 -13.16
N ARG A 101 -3.28 -2.90 -12.29
CA ARG A 101 -2.98 -1.83 -11.33
C ARG A 101 -2.01 -2.30 -10.25
N ILE A 102 -2.14 -3.54 -9.76
CA ILE A 102 -1.20 -4.10 -8.79
C ILE A 102 0.19 -4.31 -9.39
N THR A 103 0.29 -4.76 -10.64
CA THR A 103 1.58 -4.86 -11.33
C THR A 103 2.24 -3.49 -11.45
N ARG A 104 1.49 -2.47 -11.89
CA ARG A 104 1.98 -1.09 -11.95
C ARG A 104 2.41 -0.57 -10.59
N PHE A 105 1.63 -0.83 -9.54
CA PHE A 105 1.97 -0.46 -8.16
C PHE A 105 3.27 -1.13 -7.70
N ALA A 106 3.48 -2.41 -8.00
CA ALA A 106 4.72 -3.12 -7.70
C ALA A 106 5.92 -2.54 -8.47
N ASP A 107 5.76 -2.18 -9.74
CA ASP A 107 6.81 -1.52 -10.52
C ASP A 107 7.16 -0.16 -9.91
N GLN A 108 6.16 0.65 -9.54
CA GLN A 108 6.35 1.94 -8.89
C GLN A 108 7.06 1.80 -7.52
N LEU A 109 6.65 0.84 -6.68
CA LEU A 109 7.36 0.55 -5.42
C LEU A 109 8.83 0.18 -5.66
N SER A 110 9.11 -0.57 -6.73
CA SER A 110 10.48 -0.94 -7.10
C SER A 110 11.31 0.29 -7.51
N LEU A 111 10.70 1.26 -8.21
CA LEU A 111 11.34 2.52 -8.58
C LEU A 111 11.54 3.43 -7.37
N MET A 112 10.56 3.50 -6.48
CA MET A 112 10.64 4.28 -5.24
C MET A 112 11.77 3.76 -4.34
N ALA A 113 11.92 2.44 -4.23
CA ALA A 113 13.02 1.82 -3.48
C ALA A 113 14.41 2.12 -4.04
N LYS A 114 14.50 2.51 -5.32
CA LYS A 114 15.73 2.97 -5.98
C LYS A 114 15.92 4.49 -5.91
N GLY A 115 14.95 5.22 -5.32
CA GLY A 115 14.94 6.69 -5.28
C GLY A 115 14.59 7.34 -6.62
N GLU A 116 14.05 6.59 -7.59
CA GLU A 116 13.72 7.11 -8.92
C GLU A 116 12.38 7.86 -8.97
N ILE A 117 11.47 7.54 -8.04
CA ILE A 117 10.22 8.26 -7.84
C ILE A 117 9.99 8.49 -6.34
N THR A 118 9.27 9.55 -6.00
CA THR A 118 8.99 9.94 -4.61
C THR A 118 7.52 9.84 -4.26
N GLU A 119 6.63 9.58 -5.22
CA GLU A 119 5.19 9.48 -4.97
C GLU A 119 4.54 8.33 -5.74
N ILE A 120 3.63 7.61 -5.07
CA ILE A 120 2.78 6.57 -5.66
C ILE A 120 1.35 6.81 -5.23
N ILE A 121 0.43 6.78 -6.19
CA ILE A 121 -1.00 6.89 -5.95
C ILE A 121 -1.68 5.61 -6.41
N LEU A 122 -2.39 4.95 -5.50
CA LEU A 122 -3.26 3.82 -5.80
C LEU A 122 -4.72 4.19 -5.46
N GLU A 123 -5.55 4.26 -6.49
CA GLU A 123 -6.97 4.57 -6.36
C GLU A 123 -7.83 3.31 -6.48
N GLU A 124 -8.92 3.25 -5.71
CA GLU A 124 -9.98 2.25 -5.87
C GLU A 124 -10.56 2.32 -7.29
N ASP A 125 -10.74 1.15 -7.90
CA ASP A 125 -11.25 1.09 -9.26
C ASP A 125 -12.72 1.53 -9.34
N LYS A 126 -13.02 2.42 -10.29
CA LYS A 126 -14.35 3.02 -10.48
C LYS A 126 -15.34 2.02 -11.06
N THR A 127 -14.85 0.99 -11.73
CA THR A 127 -15.65 0.02 -12.49
C THR A 127 -16.42 -0.97 -11.61
N PHE A 128 -16.15 -1.02 -10.30
CA PHE A 128 -16.84 -1.90 -9.35
C PHE A 128 -17.84 -1.18 -8.44
N GLY A 129 -18.17 0.07 -8.74
CA GLY A 129 -19.28 0.80 -8.14
C GLY A 129 -20.56 0.58 -8.95
N GLY A 130 -21.15 -0.60 -8.85
CA GLY A 130 -22.41 -0.99 -9.49
C GLY A 130 -22.96 -2.26 -8.86
#